data_AF-A0A7W7T2N5-F1
#
_entry.id   AF-A0A7W7T2N5-F1
#
_cell.length_a   1.000
_cell.length_b   1.000
_cell.length_c   1.000
_cell.angle_alpha   90.00
_cell.angle_beta   90.00
_cell.angle_gamma   90.00
#
_symmetry.space_group_name_H-M   'P 1'
#
loop_
_entity.id
_entity.type
_entity.pdbx_description
1 polymer ?
#
loop_
_entity_poly.entity_id
_entity_poly.type
_entity_poly.pdbx_seq_one_letter_code
_entity_poly.pdbx_strand_id
1 'polypeptide(L)' 'MAQLDQLSATTTVVGIAEPHQSAVASILGAVALGVFGADEAELMIDRIRALATGNAADPLPEKS' A
#
# COMPACT_ATOMS: atom_id res chain seq x y z
N MET A 1 -8.19 -19.09 7.45
CA MET A 1 -7.42 -19.05 6.19
C MET A 1 -8.36 -18.74 5.02
N ALA A 2 -8.96 -17.53 4.96
CA ALA A 2 -10.03 -17.23 3.99
C ALA A 2 -10.03 -15.79 3.44
N GLN A 3 -8.88 -15.11 3.45
CA GLN A 3 -8.74 -13.76 2.85
C GLN A 3 -7.63 -13.66 1.79
N LEU A 4 -6.74 -14.65 1.70
CA LEU A 4 -5.63 -14.64 0.73
C LEU A 4 -6.05 -15.06 -0.68
N ASP A 5 -7.14 -15.80 -0.84
CA ASP A 5 -7.62 -16.27 -2.16
C ASP A 5 -8.31 -15.18 -3.00
N GLN A 6 -8.52 -13.98 -2.44
CA GLN A 6 -9.15 -12.87 -3.19
C GLN A 6 -8.14 -11.90 -3.81
N LEU A 7 -6.84 -12.10 -3.58
CA LEU A 7 -5.75 -11.31 -4.14
C LEU A 7 -5.41 -11.74 -5.58
N SER A 8 -6.44 -11.82 -6.41
CA SER A 8 -6.32 -12.13 -7.83
C SER A 8 -5.78 -10.91 -8.57
N ALA A 9 -4.46 -10.89 -8.82
CA ALA A 9 -3.66 -10.23 -9.88
C ALA A 9 -3.97 -8.78 -10.36
N THR A 10 -5.00 -8.11 -9.89
CA THR A 10 -5.41 -6.77 -10.30
C THR A 10 -6.27 -6.17 -9.19
N THR A 11 -5.73 -6.13 -7.97
CA THR A 11 -6.39 -5.40 -6.88
C THR A 11 -6.14 -3.91 -7.11
N THR A 12 -7.00 -3.28 -7.89
CA THR A 12 -7.10 -1.83 -7.91
C THR A 12 -7.62 -1.40 -6.55
N VAL A 13 -6.75 -0.86 -5.71
CA VAL A 13 -7.18 -0.37 -4.39
C VAL A 13 -7.96 0.92 -4.60
N VAL A 14 -9.23 0.90 -4.20
CA VAL A 14 -10.13 2.07 -4.24
C VAL A 14 -9.49 3.22 -3.44
N GLY A 15 -9.43 4.41 -4.07
CA GLY A 15 -8.87 5.63 -3.47
C GLY A 15 -7.37 5.83 -3.67
N ILE A 16 -6.69 4.93 -4.40
CA ILE A 16 -5.27 5.09 -4.78
C ILE A 16 -5.20 5.43 -6.27
N ALA A 17 -4.66 6.61 -6.60
CA ALA A 17 -4.49 7.05 -7.99
C ALA A 17 -3.58 6.08 -8.78
N GLU A 18 -3.80 6.00 -10.09
CA GLU A 18 -3.10 5.10 -11.02
C GLU A 18 -1.56 5.05 -10.86
N PRO A 19 -0.84 6.16 -10.57
CA PRO A 19 0.61 6.14 -10.38
C PRO A 19 1.09 5.25 -9.23
N HIS A 20 0.23 5.00 -8.24
CA HIS A 20 0.58 4.29 -7.01
C HIS A 20 0.14 2.81 -7.01
N GLN A 21 -0.60 2.37 -8.03
CA GLN A 21 -1.06 0.98 -8.14
C GLN A 21 0.10 -0.01 -8.37
N SER A 22 1.18 0.43 -9.02
CA SER A 22 2.40 -0.40 -9.21
C SER A 22 3.12 -0.70 -7.89
N ALA A 23 3.13 0.25 -6.95
CA ALA A 23 3.68 0.06 -5.62
C ALA A 23 2.84 -0.91 -4.80
N VAL A 24 1.51 -0.76 -4.85
CA VAL A 24 0.57 -1.71 -4.20
C VAL A 24 0.73 -3.13 -4.75
N ALA A 25 0.80 -3.30 -6.07
CA ALA A 25 1.00 -4.60 -6.69
C ALA A 25 2.32 -5.26 -6.26
N SER A 26 3.38 -4.47 -6.13
CA SER A 26 4.69 -4.96 -5.66
C SER A 26 4.64 -5.40 -4.20
N ILE A 27 3.92 -4.67 -3.35
CA ILE A 27 3.72 -5.02 -1.95
C ILE A 27 2.98 -6.35 -1.83
N LEU A 28 1.88 -6.50 -2.56
CA LEU A 28 1.08 -7.74 -2.57
C LEU A 28 1.88 -8.93 -3.11
N GLY A 29 2.70 -8.73 -4.14
CA GLY A 29 3.61 -9.75 -4.64
C GLY A 29 4.63 -10.20 -3.58
N ALA A 30 5.17 -9.28 -2.79
CA ALA A 30 6.10 -9.60 -1.71
C ALA A 30 5.43 -10.34 -0.54
N VAL A 31 4.15 -10.08 -0.24
CA VAL A 31 3.35 -10.92 0.70
C VAL A 31 3.22 -12.34 0.17
N ALA A 32 2.89 -12.51 -1.11
CA ALA A 32 2.74 -13.83 -1.73
C ALA A 32 4.04 -14.64 -1.70
N LEU A 33 5.20 -13.96 -1.74
CA LEU A 33 6.52 -14.56 -1.59
C LEU A 33 6.95 -14.78 -0.12
N GLY A 34 6.15 -14.35 0.85
CA GLY A 34 6.44 -14.47 2.28
C GLY A 34 7.54 -13.54 2.78
N VAL A 35 7.84 -12.46 2.06
CA VAL A 35 8.86 -11.47 2.46
C VAL A 35 8.41 -10.68 3.68
N PHE A 36 7.11 -10.41 3.79
CA PHE A 36 6.46 -9.82 4.96
C PHE A 36 5.02 -10.34 5.10
N GLY A 37 4.44 -10.11 6.29
CA GLY A 37 3.08 -10.54 6.62
C GLY A 37 1.99 -9.61 6.06
N ALA A 38 0.74 -10.09 6.08
CA ALA A 38 -0.41 -9.32 5.62
C ALA A 38 -0.60 -8.00 6.39
N ASP A 39 -0.41 -8.03 7.71
CA ASP A 39 -0.55 -6.86 8.59
C ASP A 39 0.44 -5.73 8.23
N GLU A 40 1.66 -6.09 7.82
CA GLU A 40 2.69 -5.13 7.41
C GLU A 40 2.37 -4.54 6.03
N ALA A 41 1.82 -5.35 5.13
CA ALA A 41 1.35 -4.91 3.82
C ALA A 41 0.22 -3.89 3.93
N GLU A 42 -0.73 -4.09 4.85
CA GLU A 42 -1.83 -3.16 5.09
C GLU A 42 -1.31 -1.78 5.53
N LEU A 43 -0.36 -1.74 6.47
CA LEU A 43 0.27 -0.48 6.91
C LEU A 43 0.96 0.27 5.75
N MET A 44 1.66 -0.46 4.87
CA MET A 44 2.30 0.13 3.70
C MET A 44 1.29 0.69 2.69
N ILE A 45 0.20 -0.05 2.43
CA ILE A 45 -0.86 0.36 1.51
C ILE A 45 -1.61 1.58 2.06
N ASP A 46 -1.90 1.61 3.35
CA ASP A 46 -2.54 2.77 3.99
C ASP A 46 -1.65 4.01 3.95
N ARG A 47 -0.33 3.85 4.08
CA ARG A 47 0.61 4.96 3.91
C ARG A 47 0.63 5.47 2.47
N ILE A 48 0.60 4.59 1.48
CA ILE A 48 0.47 4.98 0.06
C ILE A 48 -0.83 5.74 -0.17
N ARG A 49 -1.94 5.27 0.42
CA ARG A 49 -3.24 5.95 0.33
C ARG A 49 -3.17 7.35 0.94
N ALA A 50 -2.58 7.51 2.13
CA ALA A 50 -2.43 8.80 2.80
C ALA A 50 -1.59 9.80 1.97
N LEU A 51 -0.50 9.32 1.34
CA LEU A 51 0.31 10.13 0.43
C LEU A 51 -0.46 10.53 -0.83
N ALA A 52 -1.22 9.59 -1.41
CA ALA A 52 -2.01 9.83 -2.62
C ALA A 52 -3.16 10.84 -2.41
N THR A 53 -3.74 10.90 -1.22
CA THR A 53 -4.81 11.86 -0.89
C THR A 53 -4.29 13.23 -0.46
N GLY A 54 -2.98 13.49 -0.51
CA GLY A 54 -2.39 14.74 -0.04
C GLY A 54 -2.47 14.95 1.47
N ASN A 55 -2.87 13.91 2.22
CA ASN A 55 -2.84 13.89 3.68
C ASN A 55 -1.49 13.37 4.18
N ALA A 56 -0.41 13.72 3.47
CA ALA A 56 0.94 13.59 3.99
C ALA A 56 0.98 14.51 5.22
N ALA A 57 0.72 13.95 6.40
CA ALA A 57 0.90 14.63 7.67
C ALA A 57 2.28 15.29 7.65
N ASP A 58 2.25 16.62 7.66
CA ASP A 58 3.34 17.59 7.76
C ASP A 58 4.70 17.23 7.10
N PRO A 59 5.20 18.04 6.14
CA PRO A 59 6.63 18.01 5.88
C PRO A 59 7.36 18.29 7.20
N LEU A 60 8.28 17.38 7.57
CA LEU A 60 9.18 17.52 8.72
C LEU A 60 9.63 18.98 8.86
N PRO A 61 9.59 19.58 10.07
CA PRO A 61 9.86 21.00 10.23
C PRO A 61 11.25 21.31 9.70
N GLU A 62 11.31 22.13 8.65
CA GLU A 62 12.56 22.67 8.14
C GLU A 62 13.19 23.48 9.28
N LYS A 63 14.37 23.05 9.73
CA LYS A 63 15.12 23.73 10.78
C LYS A 63 15.38 25.17 10.32
N SER A 64 14.90 26.11 11.13
CA SER A 64 15.18 27.55 11.04
C SER A 64 16.67 27.88 11.12
#